data_AF-A0A2V6F7R4-F1
#
_entry.id   AF-A0A2V6F7R4-F1
#
_cell.length_a   1.000
_cell.length_b   1.000
_cell.length_c   1.000
_cell.angle_alpha   90.00
_cell.angle_beta   90.00
_cell.angle_gamma   90.00
#
_symmetry.space_group_name_H-M   'P 1'
#
loop_
_entity.id
_entity.type
_entity.pdbx_description
1 polymer ?
#
loop_
_entity_poly.entity_id
_entity_poly.type
_entity_poly.pdbx_seq_one_letter_code
_entity_poly.pdbx_strand_id
1 'polypeptide(L)' 'ALTNNPALINSDPFGEGWIFALKIDNADDLKNLQSAAAYKDQIKS' A
#
# COMPACT_ATOMS: atom_id res chain seq x y z
N ALA A 1 -9.78 4.63 12.79
CA ALA A 1 -9.96 5.80 11.91
C ALA A 1 -10.80 5.43 10.69
N LEU A 2 -10.32 4.50 9.86
CA LEU A 2 -10.98 4.12 8.60
C LEU A 2 -12.43 3.63 8.73
N THR A 3 -12.77 2.87 9.79
CA THR A 3 -14.16 2.42 10.06
C THR A 3 -15.16 3.56 10.27
N ASN A 4 -14.68 4.70 10.80
CA ASN A 4 -15.52 5.87 11.11
C ASN A 4 -15.51 6.89 9.98
N ASN A 5 -14.43 6.92 9.18
CA ASN A 5 -14.29 7.79 8.02
C ASN A 5 -13.65 7.03 6.84
N PRO A 6 -14.44 6.29 6.05
CA PRO A 6 -13.93 5.48 4.94
C PRO A 6 -13.37 6.33 3.79
N ALA A 7 -13.72 7.63 3.71
CA ALA A 7 -13.20 8.51 2.65
C ALA A 7 -11.69 8.74 2.74
N LEU A 8 -11.09 8.49 3.92
CA LEU A 8 -9.63 8.57 4.12
C LEU A 8 -8.85 7.66 3.16
N ILE A 9 -9.44 6.55 2.70
CA ILE A 9 -8.80 5.67 1.70
C ILE A 9 -8.52 6.40 0.38
N ASN A 10 -9.32 7.42 0.05
CA ASN A 10 -9.19 8.18 -1.19
C ASN A 10 -8.36 9.45 -0.97
N SER A 11 -8.58 10.16 0.14
CA SER A 11 -7.97 11.48 0.38
C SER A 11 -6.56 11.40 0.98
N ASP A 12 -6.25 10.36 1.74
CA ASP A 12 -4.94 10.14 2.36
C ASP A 12 -4.55 8.65 2.35
N PRO A 13 -4.35 8.05 1.17
CA PRO A 13 -4.19 6.60 1.00
C PRO A 13 -2.92 6.03 1.66
N PHE A 14 -1.90 6.87 1.89
CA PHE A 14 -0.62 6.46 2.49
C PHE A 14 -0.46 6.91 3.95
N GLY A 15 -1.35 7.78 4.45
CA GLY A 15 -1.38 8.24 5.84
C GLY A 15 -2.53 7.59 6.61
N GLU A 16 -3.53 8.37 7.02
CA GLU A 16 -4.64 7.90 7.87
C GLU A 16 -5.54 6.84 7.19
N GLY A 17 -5.45 6.68 5.87
CA GLY A 17 -6.18 5.69 5.09
C GLY A 17 -5.62 4.25 5.15
N TRP A 18 -4.58 3.97 5.94
CA TRP A 18 -4.02 2.61 6.05
C TRP A 18 -5.06 1.59 6.56
N ILE A 19 -5.00 0.37 6.02
CA ILE A 19 -6.02 -0.67 6.28
C ILE A 19 -5.59 -1.60 7.43
N PHE A 20 -4.40 -2.18 7.33
CA PHE A 20 -3.85 -3.06 8.35
C PHE A 20 -2.32 -2.97 8.38
N ALA A 21 -1.72 -3.37 9.50
CA ALA A 21 -0.28 -3.54 9.63
C ALA A 21 0.04 -5.04 9.61
N LEU A 22 1.08 -5.42 8.86
CA LEU A 22 1.53 -6.81 8.73
C LEU A 22 2.95 -6.95 9.27
N LYS A 23 3.17 -7.98 10.09
CA LYS A 23 4.51 -8.42 10.46
C LYS A 23 5.08 -9.24 9.29
N ILE A 24 6.28 -8.87 8.84
CA ILE A 24 7.02 -9.64 7.84
C ILE A 24 7.96 -10.58 8.58
N ASP A 25 7.83 -11.87 8.30
CA ASP A 25 8.64 -12.91 8.93
C ASP A 25 9.98 -13.14 8.19
N ASN A 26 10.00 -12.94 6.87
CA ASN A 26 11.21 -12.99 6.05
C ASN A 26 11.36 -11.70 5.21
N ALA A 27 12.44 -10.95 5.43
CA ALA A 27 12.69 -9.71 4.71
C ALA A 27 12.94 -9.93 3.20
N ASP A 28 13.40 -11.11 2.79
CA ASP A 28 13.62 -11.42 1.38
C ASP A 28 12.33 -11.50 0.57
N ASP A 29 11.18 -11.73 1.21
CA ASP A 29 9.88 -11.76 0.53
C ASP A 29 9.54 -10.40 -0.12
N LEU A 30 10.10 -9.30 0.41
CA LEU A 30 9.95 -7.97 -0.17
C LEU A 30 10.59 -7.85 -1.56
N LYS A 31 11.58 -8.68 -1.89
CA LYS A 31 12.23 -8.69 -3.22
C LYS A 31 11.30 -9.20 -4.31
N ASN A 32 10.22 -9.91 -3.94
CA ASN A 32 9.21 -10.39 -4.88
C ASN A 32 8.14 -9.33 -5.20
N LEU A 33 8.13 -8.20 -4.50
CA LEU A 33 7.21 -7.09 -4.74
C LEU A 33 7.78 -6.11 -5.77
N GLN A 34 6.90 -5.34 -6.39
CA GLN A 34 7.28 -4.35 -7.37
C GLN A 34 7.88 -3.09 -6.72
N SER A 35 8.84 -2.48 -7.41
CA SER A 35 9.26 -1.12 -7.12
C SER A 35 8.19 -0.11 -7.56
N ALA A 36 8.26 1.11 -7.04
CA ALA A 36 7.35 2.20 -7.46
C ALA A 36 7.42 2.48 -8.97
N ALA A 37 8.61 2.35 -9.58
CA ALA A 37 8.78 2.52 -11.02
C ALA A 37 8.11 1.39 -11.81
N ALA A 38 8.35 0.13 -11.42
CA ALA A 38 7.76 -1.03 -12.08
C ALA A 38 6.23 -1.01 -12.03
N TYR A 39 5.65 -0.64 -10.88
CA TYR A 39 4.19 -0.52 -10.76
C TYR A 39 3.64 0.62 -11.62
N LYS A 40 4.33 1.76 -11.70
CA LYS A 40 3.95 2.88 -12.57
C LYS A 40 3.96 2.49 -14.04
N ASP A 41 4.89 1.64 -14.47
CA ASP A 41 4.97 1.18 -15.86
C ASP A 41 3.87 0.16 -16.17
N GLN A 42 3.53 -0.72 -15.22
CA GLN A 42 2.40 -1.65 -15.35
C GLN A 42 1.07 -0.93 -15.59
N ILE A 43 0.75 0.11 -14.82
CA ILE A 43 -0.55 0.81 -14.91
C ILE A 43 -0.68 1.72 -16.13
N LYS A 44 0.42 2.03 -16.82
CA LYS A 44 0.41 2.85 -18.03
C LYS A 44 0.18 2.04 -19.31
N SER A 45 0.34 0.73 -19.23
CA SER A 45 0.22 -0.23 -20.34
C SER A 45 -1.21 -0.71 -20.48
#